data_AF-A0A7H5ABQ5-F1
#
_entry.id   AF-A0A7H5ABQ5-F1
#
_cell.length_a   1.000
_cell.length_b   1.000
_cell.length_c   1.000
_cell.angle_alpha   90.00
_cell.angle_beta   90.00
_cell.angle_gamma   90.00
#
_symmetry.space_group_name_H-M   'P 1'
#
loop_
_entity.id
_entity.type
_entity.pdbx_description
1 polymer ?
#
loop_
_entity_poly.entity_id
_entity_poly.type
_entity_poly.pdbx_seq_one_letter_code
_entity_poly.pdbx_strand_id
1 'polypeptide(L)'
;MSNFEELYSLWDEFLSSWPASRLAKMTLDEYSKAGSKESFTYWLESGLDELGSIWGGSAFKFGVFSRKSTEDKSSDAKLSYSDTHGWYSSLGSTAEEAFEKVRGFVVEVVHWAEKGDLESIDAFEHLGEAFKWKIAFHYQNRQSPVIVPIFKPAWLASYLGSSTIQGMAALQKAALTKRPNDAGILEFGRQIWEVWSQKNLVIWKLSHGAKDFSANELQHYLQARLAVMHGETAKGQGRKFQEVPVGTLFYLCHGNASLPLVGQFISASEPCDSEDGWVQRHYRILKKAIKMGGYQDGKKGWTPNYNSTFKQVPAHDLPEFEAALLKPYFGTDD
;
A
#
# COMPACT_ATOMS: atom_id res chain seq x y z
N MET A 1 -11.65 -5.31 -13.13
CA MET A 1 -11.25 -6.72 -13.00
C MET A 1 -10.03 -6.85 -13.88
N SER A 2 -8.84 -7.03 -13.31
CA SER A 2 -7.63 -7.18 -14.11
C SER A 2 -7.76 -8.45 -14.95
N ASN A 3 -7.50 -8.35 -16.25
CA ASN A 3 -7.42 -9.51 -17.11
C ASN A 3 -6.06 -10.18 -16.86
N PHE A 4 -6.04 -11.45 -16.41
CA PHE A 4 -4.77 -12.13 -16.11
C PHE A 4 -3.91 -12.31 -17.37
N GLU A 5 -4.51 -12.44 -18.55
CA GLU A 5 -3.78 -12.49 -19.83
C GLU A 5 -2.96 -11.21 -20.06
N GLU A 6 -3.53 -10.05 -19.75
CA GLU A 6 -2.84 -8.75 -19.83
C GLU A 6 -1.70 -8.67 -18.79
N LEU A 7 -1.90 -9.20 -17.58
CA LEU A 7 -0.86 -9.22 -16.56
C LEU A 7 0.32 -10.13 -16.92
N TYR A 8 0.05 -11.30 -17.49
CA TYR A 8 1.11 -12.17 -18.01
C TYR A 8 1.84 -11.52 -19.20
N SER A 9 1.11 -10.83 -20.08
CA SER A 9 1.71 -10.09 -21.21
C SER A 9 2.60 -8.94 -20.72
N LEU A 10 2.18 -8.21 -19.68
CA LEU A 10 2.99 -7.17 -19.04
C LEU A 10 4.25 -7.74 -18.39
N TRP A 11 4.16 -8.94 -17.80
CA TRP A 11 5.34 -9.64 -17.29
C TRP A 11 6.29 -10.05 -18.42
N ASP A 12 5.76 -10.53 -19.55
CA ASP A 12 6.55 -10.83 -20.75
C ASP A 12 7.27 -9.58 -21.28
N GLU A 13 6.57 -8.44 -21.35
CA GLU A 13 7.15 -7.15 -21.78
C GLU A 13 8.30 -6.71 -20.88
N PHE A 14 8.12 -6.81 -19.56
CA PHE A 14 9.17 -6.52 -18.60
C PHE A 14 10.40 -7.40 -18.82
N LEU A 15 10.22 -8.71 -18.96
CA LEU A 15 11.34 -9.66 -19.16
C LEU A 15 11.99 -9.52 -20.53
N SER A 16 11.25 -9.04 -21.54
CA SER A 16 11.82 -8.69 -22.85
C SER A 16 12.70 -7.45 -22.75
N SER A 17 12.30 -6.46 -21.95
CA SER A 17 13.08 -5.23 -21.72
C SER A 17 14.27 -5.47 -20.81
N TRP A 18 14.08 -6.30 -19.77
CA TRP A 18 15.07 -6.59 -18.74
C TRP A 18 15.34 -8.09 -18.63
N PRO A 19 15.89 -8.75 -19.66
CA PRO A 19 16.28 -10.15 -19.54
C PRO A 19 17.43 -10.29 -18.54
N ALA A 20 17.52 -11.43 -17.85
CA ALA A 20 18.56 -11.69 -16.83
C ALA A 20 19.98 -11.44 -17.38
N SER A 21 20.23 -11.80 -18.65
CA SER A 21 21.50 -11.60 -19.35
C SER A 21 21.90 -10.12 -19.54
N ARG A 22 20.95 -9.18 -19.47
CA ARG A 22 21.20 -7.73 -19.58
C ARG A 22 21.60 -7.12 -18.23
N LEU A 23 21.15 -7.66 -17.10
CA LEU A 23 21.27 -7.01 -15.79
C LEU A 23 22.72 -6.70 -15.40
N ALA A 24 23.66 -7.61 -15.71
CA ALA A 24 25.09 -7.41 -15.42
C ALA A 24 25.73 -6.25 -16.22
N LYS A 25 25.10 -5.81 -17.32
CA LYS A 25 25.59 -4.75 -18.22
C LYS A 25 24.82 -3.44 -18.06
N MET A 26 23.79 -3.43 -17.22
CA MET A 26 22.96 -2.26 -16.94
C MET A 26 23.82 -1.10 -16.43
N THR A 27 23.52 0.11 -16.90
CA THR A 27 24.12 1.37 -16.42
C THR A 27 23.30 1.98 -15.28
N LEU A 28 23.85 2.96 -14.55
CA LEU A 28 23.14 3.61 -13.44
C LEU A 28 21.86 4.32 -13.91
N ASP A 29 21.90 5.05 -15.03
CA ASP A 29 20.73 5.72 -15.60
C ASP A 29 19.63 4.72 -16.04
N GLU A 30 20.05 3.58 -16.59
CA GLU A 30 19.16 2.48 -16.94
C GLU A 30 18.55 1.81 -15.70
N TYR A 31 19.30 1.74 -14.61
CA TYR A 31 18.83 1.20 -13.34
C TYR A 31 17.80 2.13 -12.68
N SER A 32 18.14 3.40 -12.52
CA SER A 32 17.30 4.41 -11.88
C SER A 32 17.50 5.77 -12.52
N LYS A 33 16.44 6.33 -13.12
CA LYS A 33 16.44 7.69 -13.67
C LYS A 33 15.13 8.40 -13.35
N ALA A 34 15.24 9.52 -12.63
CA ALA A 34 14.07 10.34 -12.31
C ALA A 34 13.35 10.77 -13.60
N GLY A 35 12.04 10.50 -13.65
CA GLY A 35 11.19 10.82 -14.80
C GLY A 35 11.20 9.76 -15.93
N SER A 36 12.08 8.77 -15.88
CA SER A 36 12.08 7.67 -16.85
C SER A 36 11.09 6.59 -16.46
N LYS A 37 10.25 6.18 -17.41
CA LYS A 37 9.37 5.00 -17.29
C LYS A 37 10.04 3.70 -17.74
N GLU A 38 11.25 3.80 -18.28
CA GLU A 38 11.98 2.65 -18.83
C GLU A 38 13.01 2.09 -17.84
N SER A 39 13.31 2.83 -16.76
CA SER A 39 14.32 2.41 -15.79
C SER A 39 13.90 1.15 -15.04
N PHE A 40 14.86 0.30 -14.67
CA PHE A 40 14.61 -0.95 -13.96
C PHE A 40 13.84 -0.73 -12.64
N THR A 41 14.22 0.27 -11.85
CA THR A 41 13.51 0.60 -10.61
C THR A 41 12.08 1.09 -10.87
N TYR A 42 11.84 1.80 -11.97
CA TYR A 42 10.47 2.21 -12.33
C TYR A 42 9.60 1.02 -12.70
N TRP A 43 10.12 0.10 -13.52
CA TRP A 43 9.41 -1.13 -13.86
C TRP A 43 9.01 -1.90 -12.59
N LEU A 44 9.93 -2.10 -11.65
CA LEU A 44 9.66 -2.86 -10.43
C LEU A 44 8.71 -2.15 -9.45
N GLU A 45 8.75 -0.83 -9.33
CA GLU A 45 7.89 -0.10 -8.39
C GLU A 45 6.52 0.28 -8.99
N SER A 46 6.50 0.78 -10.22
CA SER A 46 5.30 1.34 -10.86
C SER A 46 4.81 0.53 -12.06
N GLY A 47 5.70 0.11 -12.95
CA GLY A 47 5.31 -0.63 -14.17
C GLY A 47 4.65 -1.98 -13.87
N LEU A 48 5.09 -2.63 -12.80
CA LEU A 48 4.63 -3.95 -12.36
C LEU A 48 3.79 -3.87 -11.08
N ASP A 49 3.18 -2.73 -10.77
CA ASP A 49 2.43 -2.53 -9.50
C ASP A 49 1.33 -3.59 -9.30
N GLU A 50 0.63 -3.96 -10.37
CA GLU A 50 -0.41 -5.00 -10.33
C GLU A 50 0.15 -6.43 -10.13
N LEU A 51 1.46 -6.63 -10.32
CA LEU A 51 2.17 -7.90 -10.11
C LEU A 51 2.93 -7.93 -8.77
N GLY A 52 2.29 -7.40 -7.72
CA GLY A 52 2.80 -7.37 -6.35
C GLY A 52 3.44 -6.02 -5.98
N SER A 53 2.61 -5.08 -5.54
CA SER A 53 3.04 -3.73 -5.22
C SER A 53 4.16 -3.68 -4.17
N ILE A 54 5.15 -2.81 -4.40
CA ILE A 54 6.18 -2.42 -3.41
C ILE A 54 6.14 -0.93 -3.11
N TRP A 55 5.01 -0.27 -3.38
CA TRP A 55 4.78 1.13 -3.03
C TRP A 55 4.86 1.37 -1.52
N GLY A 56 5.25 2.59 -1.17
CA GLY A 56 5.44 3.04 0.21
C GLY A 56 6.87 2.84 0.70
N GLY A 57 7.24 3.57 1.76
CA GLY A 57 8.60 3.58 2.29
C GLY A 57 9.60 4.35 1.42
N SER A 58 10.85 4.31 1.84
CA SER A 58 11.92 5.13 1.26
C SER A 58 12.49 4.54 -0.04
N ALA A 59 12.85 5.41 -0.99
CA ALA A 59 13.55 5.02 -2.23
C ALA A 59 14.92 4.37 -1.97
N PHE A 60 15.48 4.54 -0.76
CA PHE A 60 16.66 3.80 -0.32
C PHE A 60 16.47 2.27 -0.30
N LYS A 61 15.24 1.74 -0.43
CA LYS A 61 15.00 0.31 -0.68
C LYS A 61 15.75 -0.23 -1.92
N PHE A 62 16.05 0.65 -2.88
CA PHE A 62 16.81 0.35 -4.09
C PHE A 62 18.33 0.38 -3.87
N GLY A 63 18.82 0.78 -2.70
CA GLY A 63 20.25 0.91 -2.42
C GLY A 63 20.88 2.17 -3.00
N VAL A 64 20.65 2.45 -4.28
CA VAL A 64 20.96 3.73 -4.97
C VAL A 64 19.80 4.14 -5.87
N PHE A 65 19.51 5.43 -5.99
CA PHE A 65 18.42 5.89 -6.85
C PHE A 65 18.64 7.32 -7.35
N SER A 66 18.07 7.62 -8.51
CA SER A 66 18.04 8.97 -9.06
C SER A 66 16.97 9.81 -8.37
N ARG A 67 17.34 11.01 -7.96
CA ARG A 67 16.49 11.94 -7.21
C ARG A 67 15.74 12.86 -8.16
N LYS A 68 14.43 13.03 -7.92
CA LYS A 68 13.62 14.04 -8.62
C LYS A 68 13.81 15.45 -8.06
N SER A 69 14.03 15.57 -6.74
CA SER A 69 14.27 16.86 -6.08
C SER A 69 15.72 17.30 -6.27
N THR A 70 15.88 18.53 -6.73
CA THR A 70 17.16 19.25 -6.87
C THR A 70 17.55 20.01 -5.61
N GLU A 71 16.82 19.85 -4.50
CA GLU A 71 17.19 20.47 -3.23
C GLU A 71 18.50 19.87 -2.70
N ASP A 72 19.35 20.70 -2.11
CA ASP A 72 20.56 20.24 -1.47
C ASP A 72 20.23 19.33 -0.29
N LYS A 73 20.91 18.18 -0.23
CA LYS A 73 20.83 17.24 0.90
C LYS A 73 22.24 16.93 1.38
N SER A 74 22.46 17.11 2.67
CA SER A 74 23.72 16.72 3.31
C SER A 74 23.79 15.20 3.46
N SER A 75 24.93 14.63 3.11
CA SER A 75 25.26 13.25 3.45
C SER A 75 25.53 13.11 4.95
N ASP A 76 25.24 11.93 5.50
CA ASP A 76 25.58 11.54 6.87
C ASP A 76 26.26 10.15 6.88
N ALA A 77 26.39 9.54 8.07
CA ALA A 77 27.04 8.24 8.22
C ALA A 77 26.29 7.06 7.56
N LYS A 78 25.00 7.22 7.28
CA LYS A 78 24.12 6.18 6.73
C LYS A 78 23.72 6.46 5.29
N LEU A 79 23.42 7.72 4.97
CA LEU A 79 22.85 8.13 3.70
C LEU A 79 23.80 9.13 3.02
N SER A 80 24.17 8.81 1.79
CA SER A 80 24.97 9.68 0.93
C SER A 80 24.12 10.23 -0.21
N TYR A 81 24.45 11.44 -0.63
CA TYR A 81 23.76 12.16 -1.69
C TYR A 81 24.77 12.85 -2.61
N SER A 82 24.45 12.85 -3.89
CA SER A 82 24.94 13.81 -4.87
C SER A 82 23.78 14.71 -5.29
N ASP A 83 24.05 15.66 -6.19
CA ASP A 83 23.03 16.54 -6.77
C ASP A 83 21.90 15.74 -7.44
N THR A 84 22.21 14.56 -7.96
CA THR A 84 21.30 13.76 -8.80
C THR A 84 20.90 12.42 -8.20
N HIS A 85 21.62 11.90 -7.19
CA HIS A 85 21.41 10.56 -6.65
C HIS A 85 21.46 10.51 -5.12
N GLY A 86 20.81 9.50 -4.55
CA GLY A 86 20.96 9.12 -3.14
C GLY A 86 21.29 7.64 -3.02
N TRP A 87 22.14 7.26 -2.06
CA TRP A 87 22.52 5.86 -1.80
C TRP A 87 22.94 5.62 -0.35
N TYR A 88 22.92 4.36 0.10
CA TYR A 88 23.48 4.04 1.42
C TYR A 88 24.99 4.22 1.41
N SER A 89 25.53 4.96 2.38
CA SER A 89 26.97 5.24 2.48
C SER A 89 27.84 3.98 2.58
N SER A 90 27.27 2.88 3.09
CA SER A 90 27.94 1.57 3.13
C SER A 90 28.21 0.96 1.75
N LEU A 91 27.51 1.41 0.71
CA LEU A 91 27.62 0.87 -0.64
C LEU A 91 28.77 1.52 -1.44
N GLY A 92 29.21 2.72 -1.11
CA GLY A 92 30.31 3.35 -1.83
C GLY A 92 30.43 4.84 -1.54
N SER A 93 31.53 5.42 -2.00
CA SER A 93 31.81 6.85 -1.88
C SER A 93 31.08 7.67 -2.96
N THR A 94 30.67 7.04 -4.05
CA THR A 94 29.94 7.65 -5.16
C THR A 94 28.67 6.85 -5.51
N ALA A 95 27.77 7.47 -6.27
CA ALA A 95 26.58 6.80 -6.77
C ALA A 95 26.93 5.63 -7.70
N GLU A 96 27.97 5.77 -8.52
CA GLU A 96 28.47 4.74 -9.42
C GLU A 96 29.03 3.54 -8.65
N GLU A 97 29.85 3.76 -7.62
CA GLU A 97 30.36 2.67 -6.77
C GLU A 97 29.23 1.94 -6.06
N ALA A 98 28.26 2.68 -5.52
CA ALA A 98 27.09 2.09 -4.88
C ALA A 98 26.26 1.26 -5.88
N PHE A 99 26.09 1.79 -7.09
CA PHE A 99 25.40 1.11 -8.18
C PHE A 99 26.09 -0.18 -8.60
N GLU A 100 27.41 -0.19 -8.77
CA GLU A 100 28.13 -1.38 -9.17
C GLU A 100 27.90 -2.54 -8.19
N LYS A 101 27.88 -2.25 -6.88
CA LYS A 101 27.53 -3.25 -5.85
C LYS A 101 26.06 -3.67 -5.94
N VAL A 102 25.14 -2.71 -6.01
CA VAL A 102 23.70 -3.00 -6.11
C VAL A 102 23.37 -3.83 -7.35
N ARG A 103 24.00 -3.55 -8.49
CA ARG A 103 23.85 -4.35 -9.71
C ARG A 103 24.32 -5.79 -9.49
N GLY A 104 25.44 -5.98 -8.80
CA GLY A 104 25.90 -7.31 -8.38
C GLY A 104 24.86 -8.04 -7.53
N PHE A 105 24.30 -7.36 -6.52
CA PHE A 105 23.26 -7.92 -5.65
C PHE A 105 21.98 -8.30 -6.41
N VAL A 106 21.54 -7.47 -7.36
CA VAL A 106 20.40 -7.78 -8.23
C VAL A 106 20.66 -9.05 -9.04
N VAL A 107 21.85 -9.18 -9.64
CA VAL A 107 22.24 -10.36 -10.42
C VAL A 107 22.27 -11.62 -9.55
N GLU A 108 22.77 -11.54 -8.31
CA GLU A 108 22.78 -12.66 -7.36
C GLU A 108 21.36 -13.11 -7.00
N VAL A 109 20.46 -12.16 -6.68
CA VAL A 109 19.06 -12.47 -6.36
C VAL A 109 18.34 -13.14 -7.54
N VAL A 110 18.58 -12.66 -8.77
CA VAL A 110 18.03 -13.27 -9.98
C VAL A 110 18.55 -14.70 -10.16
N HIS A 111 19.84 -14.92 -9.94
CA HIS A 111 20.43 -16.25 -10.04
C HIS A 111 19.83 -17.26 -9.05
N TRP A 112 19.59 -16.85 -7.80
CA TRP A 112 18.91 -17.69 -6.81
C TRP A 112 17.44 -17.92 -7.19
N ALA A 113 16.75 -16.90 -7.70
CA ALA A 113 15.35 -17.01 -8.11
C ALA A 113 15.14 -17.99 -9.27
N GLU A 114 16.01 -17.98 -10.28
CA GLU A 114 15.99 -18.93 -11.40
C GLU A 114 16.12 -20.39 -10.92
N LYS A 115 16.87 -20.61 -9.84
CA LYS A 115 17.07 -21.91 -9.20
C LYS A 115 15.99 -22.26 -8.17
N GLY A 116 15.14 -21.31 -7.79
CA GLY A 116 14.19 -21.46 -6.69
C GLY A 116 14.84 -21.56 -5.30
N ASP A 117 16.04 -21.00 -5.11
CA ASP A 117 16.78 -21.00 -3.85
C ASP A 117 16.28 -19.89 -2.92
N LEU A 118 15.15 -20.16 -2.26
CA LEU A 118 14.48 -19.19 -1.39
C LEU A 118 15.31 -18.87 -0.14
N GLU A 119 16.06 -19.83 0.38
CA GLU A 119 16.91 -19.68 1.56
C GLU A 119 18.02 -18.66 1.34
N SER A 120 18.72 -18.74 0.20
CA SER A 120 19.75 -17.75 -0.14
C SER A 120 19.15 -16.36 -0.32
N ILE A 121 17.95 -16.26 -0.92
CA ILE A 121 17.23 -14.97 -1.05
C ILE A 121 16.85 -14.43 0.33
N ASP A 122 16.31 -15.26 1.22
CA ASP A 122 15.85 -14.81 2.56
C ASP A 122 17.02 -14.33 3.41
N ALA A 123 18.13 -15.09 3.42
CA ALA A 123 19.34 -14.77 4.19
C ALA A 123 20.11 -13.55 3.66
N PHE A 124 19.79 -13.04 2.46
CA PHE A 124 20.49 -11.93 1.85
C PHE A 124 19.96 -10.56 2.33
N GLU A 125 20.81 -9.81 3.03
CA GLU A 125 20.42 -8.59 3.75
C GLU A 125 20.83 -7.28 3.04
N HIS A 126 21.51 -7.35 1.89
CA HIS A 126 22.10 -6.17 1.24
C HIS A 126 21.16 -5.39 0.32
N LEU A 127 19.91 -5.83 0.17
CA LEU A 127 18.85 -5.14 -0.56
C LEU A 127 17.60 -4.99 0.31
N GLY A 128 16.79 -3.96 0.04
CA GLY A 128 15.52 -3.78 0.74
C GLY A 128 14.62 -5.00 0.55
N GLU A 129 14.02 -5.48 1.65
CA GLU A 129 13.30 -6.77 1.68
C GLU A 129 12.24 -6.90 0.57
N ALA A 130 11.34 -5.94 0.46
CA ALA A 130 10.30 -5.96 -0.58
C ALA A 130 10.89 -5.89 -2.01
N PHE A 131 11.98 -5.14 -2.20
CA PHE A 131 12.65 -5.01 -3.49
C PHE A 131 13.33 -6.32 -3.92
N LYS A 132 14.06 -6.94 -2.98
CA LYS A 132 14.69 -8.26 -3.14
C LYS A 132 13.66 -9.32 -3.58
N TRP A 133 12.56 -9.46 -2.85
CA TRP A 133 11.52 -10.44 -3.16
C TRP A 133 10.73 -10.11 -4.42
N LYS A 134 10.55 -8.83 -4.75
CA LYS A 134 9.94 -8.40 -6.03
C LYS A 134 10.80 -8.81 -7.21
N ILE A 135 12.12 -8.59 -7.16
CA ILE A 135 13.05 -9.06 -8.18
C ILE A 135 12.94 -10.58 -8.31
N ALA A 136 13.10 -11.30 -7.19
CA ALA A 136 13.08 -12.75 -7.19
C ALA A 136 11.77 -13.31 -7.79
N PHE A 137 10.62 -12.73 -7.45
CA PHE A 137 9.34 -13.12 -8.03
C PHE A 137 9.31 -13.00 -9.56
N HIS A 138 9.83 -11.90 -10.13
CA HIS A 138 9.75 -11.66 -11.57
C HIS A 138 10.72 -12.53 -12.37
N TYR A 139 11.84 -12.96 -11.77
CA TYR A 139 12.86 -13.78 -12.41
C TYR A 139 12.81 -15.27 -12.05
N GLN A 140 11.84 -15.70 -11.22
CA GLN A 140 11.66 -17.12 -10.93
C GLN A 140 11.32 -17.93 -12.19
N ASN A 141 11.56 -19.25 -12.13
CA ASN A 141 11.06 -20.16 -13.16
C ASN A 141 9.52 -20.14 -13.20
N ARG A 142 8.96 -19.56 -14.27
CA ARG A 142 7.50 -19.42 -14.43
C ARG A 142 6.77 -20.73 -14.69
N GLN A 143 7.44 -21.76 -15.20
CA GLN A 143 6.85 -23.08 -15.39
C GLN A 143 6.76 -23.86 -14.07
N SER A 144 7.58 -23.50 -13.08
CA SER A 144 7.58 -24.09 -11.74
C SER A 144 7.77 -23.00 -10.67
N PRO A 145 6.77 -22.12 -10.46
CA PRO A 145 6.92 -20.96 -9.59
C PRO A 145 7.02 -21.37 -8.12
N VAL A 146 7.92 -20.71 -7.40
CA VAL A 146 8.19 -20.91 -5.96
C VAL A 146 8.02 -19.64 -5.12
N ILE A 147 7.60 -18.53 -5.73
CA ILE A 147 7.34 -17.24 -5.07
C ILE A 147 5.97 -16.73 -5.53
N VAL A 148 5.08 -16.43 -4.58
CA VAL A 148 3.79 -15.75 -4.83
C VAL A 148 4.01 -14.22 -4.76
N PRO A 149 3.27 -13.37 -5.53
CA PRO A 149 3.54 -11.92 -5.61
C PRO A 149 3.05 -11.13 -4.36
N ILE A 150 3.48 -11.56 -3.18
CA ILE A 150 3.23 -10.94 -1.88
C ILE A 150 4.58 -10.85 -1.16
N PHE A 151 5.07 -9.63 -0.93
CA PHE A 151 6.45 -9.39 -0.48
C PHE A 151 6.57 -8.83 0.94
N LYS A 152 5.48 -8.89 1.71
CA LYS A 152 5.44 -8.49 3.12
C LYS A 152 5.23 -9.73 3.99
N PRO A 153 6.18 -10.10 4.86
CA PRO A 153 6.05 -11.28 5.73
C PRO A 153 4.76 -11.30 6.54
N ALA A 154 4.36 -10.15 7.09
CA ALA A 154 3.12 -10.02 7.87
C ALA A 154 1.86 -10.41 7.07
N TRP A 155 1.83 -10.18 5.76
CA TRP A 155 0.67 -10.49 4.92
C TRP A 155 0.55 -12.00 4.69
N LEU A 156 1.67 -12.66 4.37
CA LEU A 156 1.70 -14.11 4.23
C LEU A 156 1.41 -14.80 5.57
N ALA A 157 2.01 -14.33 6.67
CA ALA A 157 1.74 -14.88 8.01
C ALA A 157 0.24 -14.78 8.36
N SER A 158 -0.38 -13.63 8.09
CA SER A 158 -1.81 -13.41 8.30
C SER A 158 -2.70 -14.32 7.44
N TYR A 159 -2.36 -14.51 6.16
CA TYR A 159 -3.04 -15.47 5.29
C TYR A 159 -2.91 -16.91 5.79
N LEU A 160 -1.73 -17.27 6.30
CA LEU A 160 -1.45 -18.59 6.86
C LEU A 160 -2.11 -18.84 8.22
N GLY A 161 -2.64 -17.79 8.87
CA GLY A 161 -3.19 -17.88 10.22
C GLY A 161 -2.13 -18.01 11.31
N SER A 162 -0.88 -17.63 11.02
CA SER A 162 0.24 -17.65 11.95
C SER A 162 0.36 -16.31 12.69
N SER A 163 0.52 -16.36 14.01
CA SER A 163 0.86 -15.19 14.83
C SER A 163 2.38 -14.93 14.92
N THR A 164 3.20 -15.88 14.50
CA THR A 164 4.67 -15.75 14.42
C THR A 164 5.11 -15.40 13.02
N ILE A 165 5.92 -14.34 12.89
CA ILE A 165 6.60 -13.97 11.65
C ILE A 165 7.79 -14.91 11.49
N GLN A 166 7.67 -15.88 10.60
CA GLN A 166 8.79 -16.69 10.13
C GLN A 166 9.58 -15.92 9.05
N GLY A 167 10.78 -16.40 8.69
CA GLY A 167 11.51 -15.90 7.53
C GLY A 167 10.66 -15.98 6.25
N MET A 168 10.91 -15.09 5.31
CA MET A 168 10.07 -14.94 4.13
C MET A 168 10.10 -16.19 3.24
N ALA A 169 11.23 -16.93 3.21
CA ALA A 169 11.30 -18.21 2.50
C ALA A 169 10.31 -19.24 3.07
N ALA A 170 10.25 -19.37 4.40
CA ALA A 170 9.33 -20.30 5.05
C ALA A 170 7.87 -19.93 4.76
N LEU A 171 7.55 -18.64 4.81
CA LEU A 171 6.21 -18.13 4.51
C LEU A 171 5.82 -18.36 3.04
N GLN A 172 6.72 -18.13 2.09
CA GLN A 172 6.50 -18.40 0.66
C GLN A 172 6.24 -19.88 0.41
N LYS A 173 7.07 -20.77 0.97
CA LYS A 173 6.89 -22.23 0.88
C LYS A 173 5.55 -22.66 1.44
N ALA A 174 5.22 -22.22 2.65
CA ALA A 174 3.96 -22.55 3.30
C ALA A 174 2.75 -22.03 2.52
N ALA A 175 2.80 -20.80 1.99
CA ALA A 175 1.73 -20.24 1.18
C ALA A 175 1.51 -21.08 -0.10
N LEU A 176 2.58 -21.47 -0.78
CA LEU A 176 2.47 -22.25 -2.01
C LEU A 176 1.90 -23.65 -1.84
N THR A 177 2.05 -24.28 -0.66
CA THR A 177 1.36 -25.56 -0.39
C THR A 177 -0.16 -25.45 -0.44
N LYS A 178 -0.71 -24.23 -0.33
CA LYS A 178 -2.14 -23.94 -0.42
C LYS A 178 -2.59 -23.52 -1.82
N ARG A 179 -1.69 -23.47 -2.81
CA ARG A 179 -2.03 -23.08 -4.18
C ARG A 179 -2.88 -24.17 -4.84
N PRO A 180 -4.08 -23.85 -5.36
CA PRO A 180 -4.85 -24.79 -6.18
C PRO A 180 -4.07 -25.22 -7.43
N ASN A 181 -4.21 -26.49 -7.83
CA ASN A 181 -3.46 -27.06 -8.97
C ASN A 181 -3.77 -26.39 -10.31
N ASP A 182 -4.97 -25.82 -10.44
CA ASP A 182 -5.49 -25.13 -11.62
C ASP A 182 -5.27 -23.61 -11.58
N ALA A 183 -4.75 -23.07 -10.46
CA ALA A 183 -4.48 -21.64 -10.33
C ALA A 183 -3.06 -21.30 -10.75
N GLY A 184 -2.94 -20.36 -11.71
CA GLY A 184 -1.67 -19.70 -12.00
C GLY A 184 -1.14 -18.89 -10.81
N ILE A 185 0.12 -18.47 -10.89
CA ILE A 185 0.80 -17.83 -9.74
C ILE A 185 0.25 -16.42 -9.45
N LEU A 186 -0.15 -15.69 -10.50
CA LEU A 186 -0.75 -14.36 -10.37
C LEU A 186 -2.16 -14.44 -9.78
N GLU A 187 -2.93 -15.43 -10.24
CA GLU A 187 -4.27 -15.75 -9.76
C GLU A 187 -4.23 -16.11 -8.27
N PHE A 188 -3.29 -16.97 -7.88
CA PHE A 188 -3.12 -17.33 -6.49
C PHE A 188 -2.67 -16.13 -5.63
N GLY A 189 -1.76 -15.30 -6.13
CA GLY A 189 -1.38 -14.06 -5.46
C GLY A 189 -2.57 -13.12 -5.23
N ARG A 190 -3.46 -12.98 -6.23
CA ARG A 190 -4.70 -12.20 -6.11
C ARG A 190 -5.60 -12.76 -5.02
N GLN A 191 -5.78 -14.09 -4.94
CA GLN A 191 -6.58 -14.73 -3.89
C GLN A 191 -6.03 -14.44 -2.48
N ILE A 192 -4.70 -14.55 -2.28
CA ILE A 192 -4.08 -14.22 -0.99
C ILE A 192 -4.33 -12.76 -0.63
N TRP A 193 -4.13 -11.84 -1.57
CA TRP A 193 -4.35 -10.42 -1.36
C TRP A 193 -5.82 -10.11 -1.01
N GLU A 194 -6.78 -10.76 -1.67
CA GLU A 194 -8.21 -10.60 -1.38
C GLU A 194 -8.55 -11.07 0.04
N VAL A 195 -8.04 -12.24 0.46
CA VAL A 195 -8.23 -12.75 1.82
C VAL A 195 -7.60 -11.83 2.87
N TRP A 196 -6.40 -11.31 2.61
CA TRP A 196 -5.73 -10.38 3.53
C TRP A 196 -6.45 -9.03 3.60
N SER A 197 -6.82 -8.45 2.47
CA SER A 197 -7.44 -7.12 2.41
C SER A 197 -8.81 -7.08 3.10
N GLN A 198 -9.56 -8.19 3.06
CA GLN A 198 -10.78 -8.35 3.84
C GLN A 198 -10.52 -8.40 5.36
N LYS A 199 -9.33 -8.87 5.78
CA LYS A 199 -8.96 -9.05 7.18
C LYS A 199 -8.29 -7.83 7.83
N ASN A 200 -7.65 -6.92 7.08
CA ASN A 200 -6.62 -6.03 7.68
C ASN A 200 -6.72 -4.50 7.55
N LEU A 201 -7.74 -3.89 6.93
CA LEU A 201 -8.18 -2.53 7.30
C LEU A 201 -9.55 -2.21 6.68
N VAL A 202 -10.63 -2.42 7.43
CA VAL A 202 -11.96 -1.96 7.01
C VAL A 202 -12.17 -0.55 7.56
N ILE A 203 -11.90 0.44 6.71
CA ILE A 203 -12.13 1.85 7.02
C ILE A 203 -13.21 2.46 6.14
N TRP A 204 -14.05 3.28 6.75
CA TRP A 204 -15.19 3.93 6.10
C TRP A 204 -15.03 5.44 6.11
N LYS A 205 -15.52 6.09 5.06
CA LYS A 205 -15.90 7.50 5.11
C LYS A 205 -17.19 7.63 5.91
N LEU A 206 -17.26 8.60 6.82
CA LEU A 206 -18.50 9.14 7.37
C LEU A 206 -18.54 10.66 7.12
N SER A 207 -19.59 11.16 6.49
CA SER A 207 -19.78 12.59 6.22
C SER A 207 -20.90 13.18 7.06
N HIS A 208 -20.58 14.23 7.81
CA HIS A 208 -21.55 15.13 8.43
C HIS A 208 -21.65 16.41 7.60
N GLY A 209 -22.48 16.38 6.56
CA GLY A 209 -22.59 17.50 5.62
C GLY A 209 -23.33 18.70 6.22
N ALA A 210 -22.96 19.91 5.80
CA ALA A 210 -23.67 21.13 6.21
C ALA A 210 -25.13 21.23 5.69
N LYS A 211 -25.54 20.31 4.82
CA LYS A 211 -26.95 20.16 4.41
C LYS A 211 -27.79 19.47 5.50
N ASP A 212 -27.13 18.63 6.29
CA ASP A 212 -27.76 17.74 7.25
C ASP A 212 -27.64 18.29 8.68
N PHE A 213 -26.57 19.05 8.96
CA PHE A 213 -26.27 19.54 10.30
C PHE A 213 -25.78 20.99 10.29
N SER A 214 -26.23 21.77 11.26
CA SER A 214 -25.70 23.10 11.58
C SER A 214 -24.32 23.04 12.23
N ALA A 215 -23.60 24.17 12.22
CA ALA A 215 -22.28 24.26 12.87
C ALA A 215 -22.33 23.92 14.38
N ASN A 216 -23.42 24.27 15.06
CA ASN A 216 -23.60 23.98 16.48
C ASN A 216 -23.80 22.49 16.73
N GLU A 217 -24.57 21.81 15.87
CA GLU A 217 -24.77 20.35 15.95
C GLU A 217 -23.47 19.60 15.67
N LEU A 218 -22.73 19.99 14.62
CA LEU A 218 -21.42 19.40 14.32
C LEU A 218 -20.46 19.54 15.52
N GLN A 219 -20.44 20.71 16.15
CA GLN A 219 -19.62 20.95 17.34
C GLN A 219 -20.09 20.11 18.53
N HIS A 220 -21.39 19.99 18.75
CA HIS A 220 -21.98 19.15 19.79
C HIS A 220 -21.62 17.67 19.60
N TYR A 221 -21.81 17.12 18.40
CA TYR A 221 -21.50 15.71 18.11
C TYR A 221 -20.01 15.40 18.24
N LEU A 222 -19.12 16.34 17.87
CA LEU A 222 -17.69 16.20 18.13
C LEU A 222 -17.37 16.14 19.63
N GLN A 223 -17.99 17.00 20.44
CA GLN A 223 -17.78 17.03 21.89
C GLN A 223 -18.34 15.78 22.58
N ALA A 224 -19.54 15.35 22.17
CA ALA A 224 -20.21 14.16 22.69
C ALA A 224 -19.64 12.84 22.12
N ARG A 225 -18.75 12.92 21.12
CA ARG A 225 -18.18 11.78 20.38
C ARG A 225 -19.24 10.89 19.73
N LEU A 226 -20.19 11.54 19.06
CA LEU A 226 -21.30 10.91 18.37
C LEU A 226 -21.10 10.95 16.85
N ALA A 227 -21.21 9.79 16.23
CA ALA A 227 -21.34 9.63 14.80
C ALA A 227 -22.83 9.48 14.49
N VAL A 228 -23.39 10.44 13.75
CA VAL A 228 -24.83 10.54 13.50
C VAL A 228 -25.11 10.47 12.00
N MET A 229 -26.15 9.74 11.59
CA MET A 229 -26.70 9.82 10.24
C MET A 229 -28.13 9.29 10.16
N HIS A 230 -28.87 9.62 9.10
CA HIS A 230 -30.20 9.06 8.88
C HIS A 230 -30.10 7.55 8.61
N GLY A 231 -30.99 6.75 9.21
CA GLY A 231 -30.96 5.28 9.11
C GLY A 231 -31.32 4.76 7.71
N GLU A 232 -32.16 5.49 6.98
CA GLU A 232 -32.58 5.16 5.62
C GLU A 232 -32.07 6.22 4.62
N THR A 233 -31.06 5.87 3.84
CA THR A 233 -30.45 6.78 2.86
C THR A 233 -30.38 6.13 1.49
N ALA A 234 -30.21 6.93 0.44
CA ALA A 234 -29.96 6.41 -0.90
C ALA A 234 -28.80 5.39 -0.92
N LYS A 235 -28.96 4.33 -1.73
CA LYS A 235 -27.97 3.25 -1.91
C LYS A 235 -27.63 2.47 -0.63
N GLY A 236 -28.52 2.49 0.36
CA GLY A 236 -28.43 1.68 1.58
C GLY A 236 -27.28 2.06 2.53
N GLN A 237 -26.81 3.31 2.49
CA GLN A 237 -25.66 3.73 3.30
C GLN A 237 -26.00 3.76 4.81
N GLY A 238 -27.17 4.25 5.19
CA GLY A 238 -27.66 4.24 6.58
C GLY A 238 -27.85 2.83 7.14
N ARG A 239 -28.35 1.89 6.34
CA ARG A 239 -28.38 0.47 6.73
C ARG A 239 -26.98 -0.08 7.00
N LYS A 240 -26.01 0.20 6.12
CA LYS A 240 -24.61 -0.22 6.33
C LYS A 240 -24.01 0.39 7.59
N PHE A 241 -24.30 1.65 7.88
CA PHE A 241 -23.84 2.30 9.11
C PHE A 241 -24.37 1.61 10.37
N GLN A 242 -25.63 1.16 10.33
CA GLN A 242 -26.24 0.40 11.43
C GLN A 242 -25.60 -0.99 11.59
N GLU A 243 -25.29 -1.65 10.47
CA GLU A 243 -24.84 -3.06 10.43
C GLU A 243 -23.33 -3.25 10.65
N VAL A 244 -22.49 -2.23 10.40
CA VAL A 244 -21.02 -2.39 10.56
C VAL A 244 -20.65 -2.74 12.01
N PRO A 245 -19.71 -3.67 12.24
CA PRO A 245 -19.34 -4.10 13.58
C PRO A 245 -18.87 -2.96 14.50
N VAL A 246 -19.02 -3.16 15.81
CA VAL A 246 -18.27 -2.38 16.81
C VAL A 246 -16.78 -2.62 16.57
N GLY A 247 -15.97 -1.57 16.65
CA GLY A 247 -14.55 -1.61 16.29
C GLY A 247 -14.25 -1.24 14.84
N THR A 248 -15.25 -1.04 13.98
CA THR A 248 -15.02 -0.52 12.61
C THR A 248 -14.40 0.87 12.64
N LEU A 249 -13.39 1.07 11.80
CA LEU A 249 -12.69 2.33 11.64
C LEU A 249 -13.44 3.24 10.67
N PHE A 250 -13.37 4.54 10.92
CA PHE A 250 -13.85 5.52 9.97
C PHE A 250 -13.00 6.79 10.04
N TYR A 251 -13.01 7.55 8.95
CA TYR A 251 -12.60 8.95 9.00
C TYR A 251 -13.85 9.83 8.88
N LEU A 252 -13.91 10.89 9.68
CA LEU A 252 -15.00 11.85 9.68
C LEU A 252 -14.64 13.01 8.74
N CYS A 253 -15.61 13.45 7.95
CA CYS A 253 -15.50 14.70 7.19
C CYS A 253 -16.78 15.54 7.33
N HIS A 254 -16.63 16.86 7.37
CA HIS A 254 -17.77 17.78 7.33
C HIS A 254 -18.02 18.21 5.88
N GLY A 255 -18.62 17.31 5.10
CA GLY A 255 -18.57 17.40 3.63
C GLY A 255 -17.12 17.48 3.14
N ASN A 256 -16.82 18.40 2.23
CA ASN A 256 -15.45 18.71 1.82
C ASN A 256 -14.85 19.94 2.53
N ALA A 257 -15.45 20.42 3.63
CA ALA A 257 -14.95 21.62 4.31
C ALA A 257 -13.77 21.29 5.25
N SER A 258 -13.86 20.15 5.95
CA SER A 258 -12.83 19.70 6.88
C SER A 258 -12.87 18.18 7.10
N LEU A 259 -11.76 17.64 7.59
CA LEU A 259 -11.61 16.24 7.96
C LEU A 259 -11.18 16.14 9.44
N PRO A 260 -12.11 16.22 10.41
CA PRO A 260 -11.74 16.46 11.80
C PRO A 260 -10.90 15.36 12.45
N LEU A 261 -11.18 14.08 12.14
CA LEU A 261 -10.58 12.95 12.84
C LEU A 261 -10.68 11.62 12.09
N VAL A 262 -9.85 10.68 12.52
CA VAL A 262 -10.04 9.24 12.35
C VAL A 262 -10.53 8.67 13.69
N GLY A 263 -11.62 7.92 13.64
CA GLY A 263 -12.30 7.35 14.79
C GLY A 263 -12.56 5.87 14.64
N GLN A 264 -13.02 5.27 15.74
CA GLN A 264 -13.46 3.89 15.79
C GLN A 264 -14.77 3.81 16.57
N PHE A 265 -15.77 3.13 16.02
CA PHE A 265 -17.03 2.91 16.73
C PHE A 265 -16.81 2.02 17.97
N ILE A 266 -17.39 2.42 19.10
CA ILE A 266 -17.30 1.69 20.38
C ILE A 266 -18.67 1.24 20.90
N SER A 267 -19.72 1.43 20.11
CA SER A 267 -21.10 1.06 20.45
C SER A 267 -21.84 0.54 19.22
N ALA A 268 -22.91 -0.22 19.44
CA ALA A 268 -23.87 -0.57 18.41
C ALA A 268 -24.61 0.70 17.92
N SER A 269 -25.35 0.58 16.82
CA SER A 269 -26.23 1.67 16.40
C SER A 269 -27.42 1.79 17.34
N GLU A 270 -27.77 3.01 17.70
CA GLU A 270 -28.92 3.34 18.53
C GLU A 270 -29.69 4.51 17.90
N PRO A 271 -30.99 4.69 18.24
CA PRO A 271 -31.75 5.86 17.81
C PRO A 271 -31.10 7.15 18.31
N CYS A 272 -31.18 8.21 17.51
CA CYS A 272 -30.77 9.55 17.91
C CYS A 272 -31.95 10.28 18.53
N ASP A 273 -31.77 10.86 19.73
CA ASP A 273 -32.86 11.49 20.48
C ASP A 273 -33.44 12.75 19.82
N SER A 274 -32.69 13.36 18.89
CA SER A 274 -33.03 14.66 18.33
C SER A 274 -34.05 14.60 17.20
N GLU A 275 -34.12 13.51 16.42
CA GLU A 275 -35.01 13.41 15.24
C GLU A 275 -35.37 11.96 14.89
N ASP A 276 -36.63 11.74 14.49
CA ASP A 276 -37.13 10.42 14.09
C ASP A 276 -36.40 9.88 12.84
N GLY A 277 -36.08 8.60 12.83
CA GLY A 277 -35.33 7.94 11.75
C GLY A 277 -33.81 8.18 11.72
N TRP A 278 -33.28 9.06 12.58
CA TRP A 278 -31.84 9.23 12.75
C TRP A 278 -31.25 8.23 13.73
N VAL A 279 -30.03 7.81 13.44
CA VAL A 279 -29.29 6.87 14.27
C VAL A 279 -27.92 7.43 14.62
N GLN A 280 -27.41 7.02 15.78
CA GLN A 280 -26.12 7.44 16.30
C GLN A 280 -25.28 6.26 16.78
N ARG A 281 -23.96 6.51 16.88
CA ARG A 281 -22.98 5.63 17.50
C ARG A 281 -21.96 6.45 18.27
N HIS A 282 -21.59 6.01 19.45
CA HIS A 282 -20.41 6.50 20.15
C HIS A 282 -19.11 6.00 19.48
N TYR A 283 -18.10 6.86 19.45
CA TYR A 283 -16.77 6.53 18.97
C TYR A 283 -15.66 6.97 19.93
N ARG A 284 -14.47 6.38 19.76
CA ARG A 284 -13.22 6.92 20.29
C ARG A 284 -12.37 7.53 19.18
N ILE A 285 -11.66 8.60 19.49
CA ILE A 285 -10.75 9.27 18.55
C ILE A 285 -9.44 8.50 18.53
N LEU A 286 -8.96 8.17 17.34
CA LEU A 286 -7.65 7.54 17.13
C LEU A 286 -6.61 8.57 16.68
N LYS A 287 -6.97 9.43 15.73
CA LYS A 287 -6.14 10.55 15.27
C LYS A 287 -6.98 11.79 15.03
N LYS A 288 -6.41 12.96 15.31
CA LYS A 288 -7.00 14.27 14.98
C LYS A 288 -6.35 14.82 13.72
N ALA A 289 -7.06 15.71 13.02
CA ALA A 289 -6.53 16.41 11.87
C ALA A 289 -5.24 17.18 12.22
N ILE A 290 -4.22 17.06 11.37
CA ILE A 290 -3.00 17.88 11.39
C ILE A 290 -3.02 18.94 10.28
N LYS A 291 -3.88 18.76 9.27
CA LYS A 291 -4.07 19.68 8.14
C LYS A 291 -5.49 20.20 8.14
N MET A 292 -5.61 21.52 7.96
CA MET A 292 -6.89 22.21 7.86
C MET A 292 -7.39 22.23 6.41
N GLY A 293 -8.72 22.30 6.26
CA GLY A 293 -9.39 22.46 4.97
C GLY A 293 -9.83 21.15 4.32
N GLY A 294 -10.36 21.29 3.11
CA GLY A 294 -10.93 20.21 2.31
C GLY A 294 -9.92 19.39 1.54
N TYR A 295 -10.36 18.21 1.08
CA TYR A 295 -9.61 17.35 0.18
C TYR A 295 -9.65 17.89 -1.26
N GLN A 296 -8.51 17.87 -1.94
CA GLN A 296 -8.32 18.55 -3.23
C GLN A 296 -8.08 17.61 -4.42
N ASP A 297 -7.81 16.33 -4.18
CA ASP A 297 -7.45 15.39 -5.24
C ASP A 297 -8.69 14.75 -5.90
N GLY A 298 -8.47 13.64 -6.61
CA GLY A 298 -9.46 12.92 -7.41
C GLY A 298 -10.76 12.57 -6.68
N LYS A 299 -11.83 12.36 -7.43
CA LYS A 299 -13.18 12.19 -6.88
C LYS A 299 -13.58 10.72 -6.92
N LYS A 300 -13.63 10.05 -5.76
CA LYS A 300 -14.06 8.65 -5.61
C LYS A 300 -15.18 8.53 -4.58
N GLY A 301 -15.92 7.42 -4.60
CA GLY A 301 -17.04 7.23 -3.66
C GLY A 301 -16.66 7.42 -2.19
N TRP A 302 -15.42 7.14 -1.82
CA TRP A 302 -14.90 7.28 -0.48
C TRP A 302 -14.21 8.63 -0.21
N THR A 303 -14.08 9.56 -1.17
CA THR A 303 -13.40 10.86 -0.94
C THR A 303 -14.36 11.91 -0.36
N PRO A 304 -13.87 12.91 0.42
CA PRO A 304 -14.73 13.92 1.02
C PRO A 304 -15.48 14.80 0.01
N ASN A 305 -14.87 15.04 -1.16
CA ASN A 305 -15.45 15.82 -2.27
C ASN A 305 -16.52 15.05 -3.10
N TYR A 306 -16.82 13.78 -2.76
CA TYR A 306 -17.88 12.99 -3.40
C TYR A 306 -19.19 13.01 -2.60
N ASN A 307 -20.32 12.93 -3.32
CA ASN A 307 -21.66 12.90 -2.72
C ASN A 307 -22.02 11.51 -2.18
N SER A 308 -21.45 11.18 -1.03
CA SER A 308 -21.69 9.95 -0.26
C SER A 308 -21.59 10.27 1.24
N THR A 309 -22.46 9.64 2.03
CA THR A 309 -22.54 9.86 3.49
C THR A 309 -21.75 8.80 4.23
N PHE A 310 -21.91 7.51 3.88
CA PHE A 310 -21.20 6.41 4.51
C PHE A 310 -20.71 5.40 3.47
N LYS A 311 -19.39 5.29 3.30
CA LYS A 311 -18.80 4.49 2.21
C LYS A 311 -17.48 3.86 2.62
N GLN A 312 -17.39 2.54 2.49
CA GLN A 312 -16.14 1.82 2.68
C GLN A 312 -15.11 2.25 1.63
N VAL A 313 -13.87 2.45 2.06
CA VAL A 313 -12.72 2.57 1.15
C VAL A 313 -12.46 1.18 0.57
N PRO A 314 -12.58 0.99 -0.77
CA PRO A 314 -12.26 -0.28 -1.39
C PRO A 314 -10.82 -0.70 -1.11
N ALA A 315 -10.58 -2.00 -0.95
CA ALA A 315 -9.25 -2.54 -0.68
C ALA A 315 -8.18 -2.07 -1.68
N HIS A 316 -8.51 -2.01 -2.96
CA HIS A 316 -7.59 -1.56 -4.02
C HIS A 316 -7.30 -0.05 -3.97
N ASP A 317 -8.17 0.73 -3.31
CA ASP A 317 -7.98 2.17 -3.14
C ASP A 317 -7.22 2.51 -1.85
N LEU A 318 -6.91 1.54 -0.99
CA LEU A 318 -6.22 1.78 0.29
C LEU A 318 -4.87 2.50 0.12
N PRO A 319 -3.99 2.16 -0.85
CA PRO A 319 -2.75 2.90 -1.06
C PRO A 319 -2.97 4.38 -1.40
N GLU A 320 -3.92 4.67 -2.29
CA GLU A 320 -4.28 6.04 -2.65
C GLU A 320 -4.92 6.78 -1.47
N PHE A 321 -5.84 6.14 -0.76
CA PHE A 321 -6.46 6.70 0.44
C PHE A 321 -5.43 7.04 1.50
N GLU A 322 -4.44 6.18 1.71
CA GLU A 322 -3.36 6.43 2.65
C GLU A 322 -2.50 7.62 2.22
N ALA A 323 -2.06 7.65 0.97
CA ALA A 323 -1.17 8.68 0.43
C ALA A 323 -1.86 10.06 0.30
N ALA A 324 -3.10 10.09 -0.18
CA ALA A 324 -3.82 11.33 -0.47
C ALA A 324 -4.57 11.89 0.75
N LEU A 325 -4.99 11.02 1.68
CA LEU A 325 -5.86 11.43 2.79
C LEU A 325 -5.26 11.13 4.16
N LEU A 326 -4.89 9.89 4.48
CA LEU A 326 -4.43 9.57 5.84
C LEU A 326 -3.14 10.29 6.23
N LYS A 327 -2.09 10.19 5.40
CA LYS A 327 -0.80 10.82 5.68
C LYS A 327 -0.92 12.34 5.75
N PRO A 328 -1.49 13.04 4.75
CA PRO A 328 -1.48 14.49 4.75
C PRO A 328 -2.41 15.11 5.78
N TYR A 329 -3.54 14.46 6.10
CA TYR A 329 -4.54 15.03 7.01
C TYR A 329 -4.41 14.56 8.45
N PHE A 330 -3.82 13.39 8.71
CA PHE A 330 -3.77 12.81 10.06
C PHE A 330 -2.37 12.42 10.53
N GLY A 331 -1.34 12.57 9.68
CA GLY A 331 0.04 12.24 10.06
C GLY A 331 0.16 10.78 10.50
N THR A 332 -0.41 9.85 9.73
CA THR A 332 -0.13 8.44 9.92
C THR A 332 1.31 8.20 9.50
N ASP A 333 2.18 7.89 10.46
CA ASP A 333 3.58 7.53 10.19
C ASP A 333 3.64 6.25 9.35
N ASP A 334 4.68 6.14 8.50
CA ASP A 334 4.96 4.99 7.62
C ASP A 334 5.18 3.67 8.38
#